data_AF-A0A395YF85-F1
#
_entry.id   AF-A0A395YF85-F1
#
_cell.length_a   1.000
_cell.length_b   1.000
_cell.length_c   1.000
_cell.angle_alpha   90.00
_cell.angle_beta   90.00
_cell.angle_gamma   90.00
#
_symmetry.space_group_name_H-M   'P 1'
#
loop_
_entity.id
_entity.type
_entity.pdbx_description
1 polymer ?
#
loop_
_entity_poly.entity_id
_entity_poly.type
_entity_poly.pdbx_seq_one_letter_code
_entity_poly.pdbx_strand_id
1 'polypeptide(L)' 'MSDYTFDKTLTLPFEKVLKWQKAIYMGAGMSAADAQCVADHLVTADARGVYSHGIMRTSIYTSA' A
#
# COMPACT_ATOMS: atom_id res chain seq x y z
N MET A 1 11.32 16.25 12.05
CA MET A 1 10.23 16.80 11.21
C MET A 1 9.86 15.69 10.25
N SER A 2 8.61 15.24 10.24
CA SER A 2 8.16 14.31 9.21
C SER A 2 7.99 15.10 7.92
N ASP A 3 8.69 14.72 6.85
CA ASP A 3 8.61 15.35 5.51
C ASP A 3 7.26 15.11 4.81
N TYR A 4 6.21 14.75 5.55
CA TYR A 4 4.90 14.36 5.06
C TYR A 4 3.85 15.28 5.65
N THR A 5 3.23 16.08 4.79
CA THR A 5 2.08 16.93 5.13
C THR A 5 0.86 16.36 4.43
N PHE A 6 -0.11 15.88 5.21
CA PHE A 6 -1.39 15.42 4.70
C PHE A 6 -2.40 16.55 4.89
N ASP A 7 -2.77 17.25 3.81
CA ASP A 7 -3.77 18.32 3.86
C ASP A 7 -5.13 17.79 4.33
N LYS A 8 -5.43 16.53 4.02
CA LYS A 8 -6.62 15.81 4.44
C LYS A 8 -6.30 14.34 4.65
N THR A 9 -6.78 13.77 5.75
CA THR A 9 -6.66 12.34 6.05
C THR A 9 -8.01 11.65 5.87
N LEU A 10 -7.96 10.38 5.47
CA LEU A 10 -9.11 9.50 5.36
C LEU A 10 -8.79 8.20 6.08
N THR A 11 -9.63 7.82 7.04
CA THR A 11 -9.52 6.50 7.69
C THR A 11 -10.27 5.47 6.87
N LEU A 12 -9.55 4.41 6.48
CA LEU A 12 -10.10 3.30 5.71
C LEU A 12 -9.96 2.00 6.51
N PRO A 13 -10.91 1.04 6.40
CA PRO A 13 -10.75 -0.27 7.01
C PRO A 13 -9.54 -1.01 6.43
N PHE A 14 -8.71 -1.60 7.30
CA PHE A 14 -7.48 -2.31 6.93
C PHE A 14 -7.73 -3.34 5.82
N GLU A 15 -8.70 -4.25 6.01
CA GLU A 15 -9.07 -5.30 5.06
C GLU A 15 -9.47 -4.75 3.68
N LYS A 16 -10.11 -3.57 3.66
CA LYS A 16 -10.52 -2.93 2.41
C LYS A 16 -9.31 -2.44 1.64
N VAL A 17 -8.34 -1.83 2.33
CA VAL A 17 -7.08 -1.37 1.72
C VAL A 17 -6.26 -2.56 1.26
N LEU A 18 -6.12 -3.60 2.09
CA LEU A 18 -5.38 -4.81 1.75
C LEU A 18 -5.91 -5.48 0.47
N LYS A 19 -7.23 -5.67 0.39
CA LYS A 19 -7.88 -6.25 -0.80
C LYS A 19 -7.60 -5.41 -2.06
N TRP A 20 -7.69 -4.09 -1.96
CA TRP A 20 -7.41 -3.18 -3.07
C TRP A 20 -5.95 -3.24 -3.50
N GLN A 21 -5.05 -3.24 -2.53
CA GLN A 21 -3.62 -3.21 -2.78
C GLN A 21 -3.14 -4.49 -3.47
N LYS A 22 -3.65 -5.65 -3.06
CA LYS A 22 -3.43 -6.92 -3.75
C LYS A 22 -3.93 -6.89 -5.18
N ALA A 23 -5.13 -6.35 -5.41
CA ALA A 23 -5.73 -6.28 -6.74
C ALA A 23 -4.90 -5.42 -7.71
N ILE A 24 -4.31 -4.32 -7.23
CA ILE A 24 -3.40 -3.49 -8.02
C ILE A 24 -2.18 -4.30 -8.48
N TYR A 25 -1.52 -5.02 -7.58
CA TYR A 25 -0.34 -5.82 -7.92
C TYR A 25 -0.67 -7.00 -8.84
N MET A 26 -1.80 -7.67 -8.63
CA MET A 26 -2.27 -8.71 -9.55
C MET A 26 -2.58 -8.13 -10.94
N GLY A 27 -3.19 -6.93 -11.01
CA GLY A 27 -3.44 -6.21 -12.26
C GLY A 27 -2.16 -5.80 -12.99
N ALA A 28 -1.06 -5.60 -12.25
CA ALA A 28 0.28 -5.36 -12.79
C ALA A 28 1.02 -6.64 -13.20
N GLY A 29 0.37 -7.81 -13.14
CA GLY A 29 0.93 -9.09 -13.60
C GLY A 29 1.60 -9.94 -12.52
N MET A 30 1.53 -9.53 -11.25
CA MET A 30 2.12 -10.27 -10.14
C MET A 30 1.28 -11.50 -9.77
N SER A 31 1.92 -12.56 -9.27
CA SER A 31 1.19 -13.74 -8.75
C SER A 31 0.33 -13.35 -7.55
N ALA A 32 -0.75 -14.10 -7.29
CA ALA A 32 -1.62 -13.81 -6.15
C ALA A 32 -0.91 -13.92 -4.79
N ALA A 33 0.11 -14.77 -4.67
CA ALA A 33 0.89 -14.96 -3.45
C ALA A 33 1.85 -13.77 -3.22
N ASP A 34 2.58 -13.36 -4.26
CA ASP A 34 3.49 -12.22 -4.17
C ASP A 34 2.71 -10.91 -3.96
N ALA A 35 1.60 -10.74 -4.68
CA ALA A 35 0.71 -9.60 -4.51
C ALA A 35 0.17 -9.50 -3.07
N GLN A 36 -0.17 -10.64 -2.45
CA GLN A 36 -0.59 -10.69 -1.06
C GLN A 36 0.55 -10.24 -0.14
N CYS A 37 1.75 -10.79 -0.32
CA CYS A 37 2.92 -10.48 0.50
C CYS A 37 3.26 -8.98 0.47
N VAL A 38 3.34 -8.38 -0.72
CA VAL A 38 3.65 -6.95 -0.88
C VAL A 38 2.53 -6.08 -0.32
N ALA A 39 1.26 -6.44 -0.58
CA ALA A 39 0.11 -5.72 -0.05
C ALA A 39 0.09 -5.74 1.49
N ASP A 40 0.28 -6.90 2.12
CA ASP A 40 0.34 -7.01 3.57
C ASP A 40 1.46 -6.14 4.15
N HIS A 41 2.65 -6.16 3.53
CA HIS A 41 3.78 -5.36 3.98
C HIS A 41 3.47 -3.85 3.96
N LEU A 42 2.99 -3.32 2.83
CA LEU A 42 2.73 -1.89 2.68
C LEU A 42 1.55 -1.41 3.53
N VAL A 43 0.44 -2.15 3.57
CA VAL A 43 -0.74 -1.76 4.34
C VAL A 43 -0.44 -1.84 5.84
N THR A 44 0.36 -2.81 6.28
CA THR A 44 0.85 -2.88 7.66
C THR A 44 1.75 -1.70 8.01
N ALA A 45 2.60 -1.26 7.09
CA ALA A 45 3.43 -0.06 7.30
C ALA A 45 2.57 1.20 7.50
N ASP A 46 1.53 1.42 6.69
CA ASP A 46 0.59 2.53 6.90
C ASP A 46 -0.18 2.42 8.22
N ALA A 47 -0.68 1.24 8.56
CA ALA A 47 -1.39 1.01 9.82
C ALA A 47 -0.52 1.29 11.05
N ARG A 48 0.80 1.20 10.91
CA ARG A 48 1.79 1.51 11.94
C ARG A 48 2.34 2.95 11.86
N GLY A 49 1.84 3.78 10.95
CA GLY A 49 2.29 5.16 10.76
C GLY A 49 3.63 5.30 10.05
N VAL A 50 4.14 4.24 9.41
CA VAL A 50 5.40 4.24 8.64
C VAL A 50 5.10 4.54 7.16
N TYR A 51 4.50 5.69 6.90
CA TYR A 51 3.94 6.04 5.57
C TYR A 51 4.98 6.00 4.45
N SER A 52 6.24 6.35 4.75
CA SER A 52 7.36 6.31 3.79
C SER A 52 7.66 4.91 3.24
N HIS A 53 7.14 3.86 3.88
CA HIS A 53 7.24 2.46 3.46
C HIS A 53 5.85 1.82 3.24
N GLY A 54 4.79 2.64 3.18
CA GLY A 54 3.41 2.20 2.99
C GLY A 54 2.94 2.24 1.53
N ILE A 55 1.62 2.27 1.32
CA ILE A 55 0.97 2.21 0.02
C ILE A 55 1.37 3.34 -0.92
N MET A 56 1.99 4.42 -0.45
CA MET A 56 2.55 5.44 -1.34
C MET A 56 3.62 4.88 -2.29
N ARG A 57 4.26 3.76 -1.95
CA ARG A 57 5.26 3.09 -2.80
C ARG A 57 4.67 2.30 -3.96
N THR A 58 3.34 2.15 -4.00
CA THR A 58 2.64 1.40 -5.05
C THR A 58 3.05 1.85 -6.44
N SER A 59 3.03 3.16 -6.70
CA SER A 59 3.32 3.70 -8.03
C SER A 59 4.71 3.30 -8.52
N ILE A 60 5.73 3.34 -7.65
CA ILE A 60 7.11 2.96 -7.96
C ILE A 60 7.20 1.47 -8.30
N TYR A 61 6.45 0.62 -7.59
CA TYR A 61 6.50 -0.84 -7.80
C TYR A 61 5.69 -1.29 -9.02
N THR A 62 4.75 -0.47 -9.49
CA THR A 62 3.92 -0.76 -10.68
C THR A 62 4.39 -0.04 -11.94
N SER A 63 5.25 0.97 -11.83
CA SER A 63 5.84 1.65 -12.99
C SER A 63 6.96 0.79 -13.57
N ALA A 64 6.74 0.26 -14.78
CA ALA A 64 7.76 -0.34 -15.64
C ALA A 64 8.58 0.74 -16.35
#